data_AF-A0A1X0QT14-F1
#
_entry.id   AF-A0A1X0QT14-F1
#
_cell.length_a   1.000
_cell.length_b   1.000
_cell.length_c   1.000
_cell.angle_alpha   90.00
_cell.angle_beta   90.00
_cell.angle_gamma   90.00
#
_symmetry.space_group_name_H-M   'P 1'
#
loop_
_entity.id
_entity.type
_entity.pdbx_description
1 polymer ?
#
loop_
_entity_poly.entity_id
_entity_poly.type
_entity_poly.pdbx_seq_one_letter_code
_entity_poly.pdbx_strand_id
1 'polypeptide(L)' 'CEICHAADWKYTCPRCLIHTCSVPCVKKHKLDTQCSGERDKTAYVPLKSYNESTMMNDYTYLEDVSR' A
#
# COMPACT_ATOMS: atom_id res chain seq x y z
N CYS A 1 -13.46 -3.79 -9.22
CA CYS A 1 -12.05 -3.50 -9.58
C CYS A 1 -11.98 -2.25 -10.43
N GLU A 2 -11.06 -1.34 -10.10
CA GLU A 2 -10.93 -0.01 -10.71
C GLU A 2 -10.13 0.01 -12.02
N ILE A 3 -9.64 -1.16 -12.46
CA ILE A 3 -8.83 -1.29 -13.69
C ILE A 3 -9.64 -2.02 -14.76
N CYS A 4 -10.21 -3.17 -14.38
CA CYS A 4 -10.95 -4.04 -15.29
C CYS A 4 -12.43 -3.65 -15.39
N HIS A 5 -13.01 -3.06 -14.34
CA HIS A 5 -14.46 -2.83 -14.14
C HIS A 5 -15.40 -4.02 -14.41
N ALA A 6 -14.86 -5.19 -14.75
CA ALA A 6 -15.60 -6.38 -15.14
C ALA A 6 -16.03 -7.27 -13.96
N ALA A 7 -15.36 -7.12 -12.81
CA ALA A 7 -15.62 -7.91 -11.62
C ALA A 7 -15.38 -7.09 -10.35
N ASP A 8 -15.96 -7.57 -9.24
CA ASP A 8 -15.65 -7.09 -7.90
C ASP A 8 -14.16 -7.20 -7.59
N TRP A 9 -13.72 -6.33 -6.70
CA TRP A 9 -12.34 -6.32 -6.27
C TRP A 9 -12.07 -7.44 -5.26
N LYS A 10 -10.86 -8.00 -5.32
CA LYS A 10 -10.38 -9.06 -4.43
C LYS A 10 -9.11 -8.66 -3.68
N TYR A 11 -8.33 -7.74 -4.25
CA TYR A 11 -7.05 -7.31 -3.70
C TYR A 11 -6.99 -5.79 -3.65
N THR A 12 -6.26 -5.26 -2.68
CA THR A 12 -6.05 -3.82 -2.49
C THR A 12 -4.56 -3.53 -2.46
N CYS A 13 -4.08 -2.58 -3.26
CA CYS A 13 -2.67 -2.24 -3.30
C CYS A 13 -2.25 -1.50 -2.02
N PRO A 14 -1.21 -1.92 -1.29
CA PRO A 14 -0.84 -1.30 -0.02
C PRO A 14 -0.16 0.09 -0.17
N ARG A 15 0.20 0.48 -1.40
CA ARG A 15 0.80 1.79 -1.71
C ARG A 15 -0.26 2.82 -2.08
N CYS A 16 -1.06 2.52 -3.11
CA CYS A 16 -2.00 3.47 -3.71
C CYS A 16 -3.47 3.16 -3.39
N LEU A 17 -3.74 2.10 -2.61
CA LEU A 17 -5.07 1.66 -2.19
C LEU A 17 -6.02 1.27 -3.33
N ILE A 18 -5.51 1.14 -4.56
CA ILE A 18 -6.31 0.72 -5.73
C ILE A 18 -6.84 -0.69 -5.55
N HIS A 19 -8.12 -0.86 -5.87
CA HIS A 19 -8.85 -2.12 -5.76
C HIS A 19 -8.80 -2.92 -7.07
N THR A 20 -8.22 -4.12 -7.02
CA THR A 20 -7.96 -4.98 -8.19
C THR A 20 -8.69 -6.32 -8.13
N CYS A 21 -9.15 -6.82 -9.29
CA CYS A 21 -9.91 -8.06 -9.42
C CYS A 21 -8.99 -9.31 -9.46
N SER A 22 -7.76 -9.15 -9.94
CA SER A 22 -6.84 -10.25 -10.25
C SER A 22 -5.40 -9.78 -10.45
N VAL A 23 -4.44 -10.72 -10.48
CA VAL A 23 -3.01 -10.47 -10.74
C VAL A 23 -2.73 -9.64 -12.01
N PRO A 24 -3.34 -9.88 -13.18
CA PRO A 24 -3.10 -9.03 -14.35
C PRO A 24 -3.53 -7.57 -14.10
N CYS A 25 -4.56 -7.34 -13.29
CA CYS A 25 -4.97 -6.00 -12.89
C CYS A 25 -3.97 -5.38 -11.91
N VAL A 26 -3.44 -6.16 -10.96
CA VAL A 26 -2.33 -5.70 -10.11
C VAL A 26 -1.14 -5.25 -10.96
N LYS A 27 -0.72 -6.02 -11.96
CA LYS A 27 0.40 -5.63 -12.84
C LYS A 27 0.07 -4.40 -13.70
N LYS A 28 -1.16 -4.32 -14.22
CA LYS A 28 -1.60 -3.18 -15.03
C LYS A 28 -1.55 -1.86 -14.27
N HIS A 29 -2.12 -1.76 -13.05
CA HIS A 29 -2.01 -0.46 -12.35
C HIS A 29 -0.57 -0.14 -11.99
N LYS A 30 0.27 -1.12 -11.63
CA LYS A 30 1.67 -0.83 -11.30
C LYS A 30 2.39 -0.18 -12.48
N LEU A 31 2.12 -0.63 -13.71
CA LEU A 31 2.66 -0.03 -14.93
C LEU A 31 2.07 1.35 -15.21
N ASP A 32 0.74 1.49 -15.13
CA ASP A 32 0.03 2.73 -15.49
C ASP A 32 0.28 3.87 -14.48
N THR A 33 0.24 3.54 -13.20
CA THR A 33 0.42 4.50 -12.09
C THR A 33 1.86 4.59 -11.59
N GLN A 34 2.81 3.88 -12.23
CA GLN A 34 4.21 3.75 -11.80
C GLN A 34 4.33 3.40 -10.31
N CYS A 35 3.45 2.53 -9.83
CA CYS A 35 3.34 2.18 -8.43
C CYS A 35 4.27 1.00 -8.09
N SER A 36 5.16 1.16 -7.11
CA SER A 36 6.00 0.07 -6.60
C SER A 36 5.16 -1.08 -6.01
N GLY A 37 4.03 -0.71 -5.40
CA GLY A 37 3.16 -1.61 -4.65
C GLY A 37 3.73 -1.98 -3.28
N GLU A 38 4.71 -1.23 -2.79
CA GLU A 38 5.29 -1.37 -1.45
C GLU A 38 4.86 -0.20 -0.58
N ARG A 39 4.25 -0.49 0.58
CA ARG A 39 3.78 0.55 1.50
C ARG A 39 4.93 1.51 1.84
N ASP A 40 4.65 2.81 1.83
CA ASP A 40 5.63 3.78 2.32
C ASP A 40 5.78 3.64 3.83
N LYS A 41 6.91 3.10 4.28
CA LYS A 41 7.20 2.90 5.70
C LYS A 41 7.44 4.24 6.42
N THR A 42 7.81 5.29 5.67
CA THR A 42 8.24 6.60 6.20
C THR A 42 7.24 7.72 5.92
N ALA A 43 5.99 7.38 5.58
CA ALA A 43 4.99 8.38 5.22
C ALA A 43 4.73 9.30 6.41
N TYR A 44 4.73 10.61 6.17
CA TYR A 44 4.44 11.58 7.21
C TYR A 44 3.02 11.38 7.75
N VAL A 45 2.90 11.21 9.07
CA VAL A 45 1.63 11.17 9.77
C VAL A 45 1.54 12.39 10.69
N PRO A 46 0.51 13.25 10.55
CA PRO A 46 0.34 14.39 11.43
C PRO A 46 0.12 13.91 12.87
N LEU A 47 0.69 14.61 13.86
CA LEU A 47 0.62 14.24 15.28
C LEU A 47 -0.79 13.94 15.78
N LYS A 48 -1.80 14.66 15.29
CA LYS A 48 -3.21 14.45 15.66
C LYS A 48 -3.76 13.08 15.24
N SER A 49 -3.18 12.47 14.22
CA SER A 49 -3.56 11.15 13.67
C SER A 49 -2.53 10.07 13.99
N TYR A 50 -1.53 10.40 14.80
CA TYR A 50 -0.49 9.47 15.21
C TYR A 50 -1.02 8.57 16.32
N ASN A 51 -1.16 7.27 16.03
CA ASN A 51 -1.72 6.27 16.93
C ASN A 51 -0.69 5.18 17.24
N GLU A 52 -1.00 4.30 18.19
CA GLU A 52 -0.16 3.16 18.58
C GLU A 52 0.21 2.27 17.39
N SER A 53 -0.70 2.10 16.40
CA SER A 53 -0.40 1.36 15.18
C SER A 53 0.70 2.02 14.33
N THR A 54 0.76 3.35 14.29
CA THR A 54 1.83 4.10 13.60
C THR A 54 3.15 3.90 14.32
N MET A 55 3.14 4.03 15.66
CA MET A 55 4.31 3.76 16.50
C MET A 55 4.88 2.35 16.30
N MET A 56 4.03 1.33 16.22
CA MET A 56 4.47 -0.04 15.96
C MET A 56 5.07 -0.22 14.57
N ASN A 57 4.53 0.44 13.54
CA ASN A 57 5.12 0.42 12.20
C ASN A 57 6.53 1.04 12.22
N ASP A 58 6.71 2.17 12.92
CA ASP A 58 8.00 2.85 13.04
C ASP A 58 9.00 1.99 13.81
N TYR A 59 8.57 1.35 14.91
CA TYR A 59 9.40 0.42 15.67
C TYR A 59 9.88 -0.76 14.80
N THR A 60 8.97 -1.44 14.10
CA THR A 60 9.34 -2.55 13.20
C THR A 60 10.26 -2.08 12.07
N TYR A 61 10.06 -0.87 11.55
CA TYR A 61 10.97 -0.30 10.55
C TYR A 61 12.39 -0.10 11.11
N LEU A 62 12.53 0.43 12.32
CA LEU A 62 13.83 0.61 12.97
C LEU A 62 14.53 -0.72 13.24
N GLU A 63 13.79 -1.75 13.67
CA GLU A 63 14.35 -3.10 13.84
C GLU A 63 14.86 -3.69 12.51
N ASP A 64 14.09 -3.56 11.43
CA ASP A 64 14.44 -4.04 10.08
C ASP A 64 15.73 -3.38 9.56
N VAL A 65 15.90 -2.07 9.79
CA VAL A 65 17.10 -1.31 9.40
C VAL A 65 18.32 -1.66 10.25
N SER A 66 18.11 -2.07 11.51
CA SER A 66 19.20 -2.39 12.44
C SER A 66 19.86 -3.75 12.18
N ARG A 67 19.29 -4.57 11.29
CA ARG A 67 19.71 -5.94 10.99
C ARG A 67 20.58 -6.02 9.74
#